data_AF-A0A7S1TFU6-F1
#
_entry.id   AF-A0A7S1TFU6-F1
#
_cell.length_a   1.000
_cell.length_b   1.000
_cell.length_c   1.000
_cell.angle_alpha   90.00
_cell.angle_beta   90.00
_cell.angle_gamma   90.00
#
_symmetry.space_group_name_H-M   'P 1'
#
loop_
_entity.id
_entity.type
_entity.pdbx_description
1 polymer ?
#
loop_
_entity_poly.entity_id
_entity_poly.type
_entity_poly.pdbx_seq_one_letter_code
_entity_poly.pdbx_strand_id
1 'polypeptide(L)'
;MHGVRKVTRVLPSDHEDVDRYFRDLIASALRVRRIGLDDEQAMQTVARALEHSPDEYSLWNFRKELLRKRCDASTDMRLTQAEWDDELALTERALHRHPKGYGAWAHRLWLLTEAGDVTSDENRTRALHAELEVCNRMLLADERNFHAWAHRMAVRSLIDDPEGAQVQLEFTMEKINANFANY
;
A
#
# COMPACT_ATOMS: atom_id res chain seq x y z
N MET A 1 -9.75 -0.77 -15.79
CA MET A 1 -10.17 -1.52 -16.99
C MET A 1 -11.16 -2.66 -16.70
N HIS A 2 -11.86 -2.68 -15.55
CA HIS A 2 -12.83 -3.72 -15.19
C HIS A 2 -14.09 -3.10 -14.56
N GLY A 3 -15.27 -3.68 -14.80
CA GLY A 3 -16.52 -3.32 -14.11
C GLY A 3 -17.20 -2.00 -14.52
N VAL A 4 -16.63 -1.21 -15.44
CA VAL A 4 -17.26 0.03 -15.91
C VAL A 4 -18.47 -0.32 -16.79
N ARG A 5 -19.68 -0.18 -16.25
CA ARG A 5 -20.91 -0.25 -17.06
C ARG A 5 -20.85 0.85 -18.12
N LYS A 6 -21.01 0.49 -19.39
CA LYS A 6 -21.17 1.46 -20.49
C LYS A 6 -22.47 2.23 -20.25
N VAL A 7 -22.38 3.44 -19.72
CA VAL A 7 -23.51 4.37 -19.65
C VAL A 7 -23.61 5.07 -21.00
N THR A 8 -24.74 4.89 -21.67
CA THR A 8 -25.07 5.61 -22.91
C THR A 8 -25.34 7.09 -22.56
N ARG A 9 -24.34 7.97 -22.78
CA ARG A 9 -24.37 9.44 -23.09
C ARG A 9 -25.52 10.29 -22.47
N VAL A 10 -25.39 11.45 -21.79
CA VAL A 10 -24.41 12.57 -21.75
C VAL A 10 -24.67 13.41 -20.49
N LEU A 11 -23.63 13.90 -19.79
CA LEU A 11 -23.38 15.32 -19.41
C LEU A 11 -21.87 15.46 -19.13
N PRO A 12 -21.10 16.27 -19.88
CA PRO A 12 -19.73 16.61 -19.55
C PRO A 12 -19.72 17.87 -18.69
N SER A 13 -19.40 17.72 -17.42
CA SER A 13 -18.87 18.82 -16.60
C SER A 13 -18.00 18.29 -15.46
N ASP A 14 -18.43 17.23 -14.77
CA ASP A 14 -17.76 16.86 -13.51
C ASP A 14 -16.75 15.73 -13.69
N HIS A 15 -17.05 14.72 -14.53
CA HIS A 15 -16.16 13.57 -14.74
C HIS A 15 -14.91 13.92 -15.56
N GLU A 16 -15.04 14.75 -16.59
CA GLU A 16 -13.89 15.21 -17.39
C GLU A 16 -12.95 16.10 -16.57
N ASP A 17 -13.50 16.88 -15.64
CA ASP A 17 -12.75 17.76 -14.74
C ASP A 17 -11.98 16.94 -13.69
N VAL A 18 -12.58 15.87 -13.16
CA VAL A 18 -11.93 14.93 -12.23
C VAL A 18 -10.83 14.12 -12.93
N ASP A 19 -11.09 13.59 -14.12
CA ASP A 19 -10.07 12.85 -14.89
C ASP A 19 -8.92 13.76 -15.31
N ARG A 20 -9.21 15.00 -15.71
CA ARG A 20 -8.19 16.01 -16.00
C ARG A 20 -7.36 16.32 -14.76
N TYR A 21 -8.01 16.52 -13.62
CA TYR A 21 -7.33 16.75 -12.34
C TYR A 21 -6.37 15.61 -11.97
N PHE A 22 -6.78 14.33 -12.11
CA PHE A 22 -5.88 13.21 -11.82
C PHE A 22 -4.72 13.10 -12.81
N ARG A 23 -4.96 13.35 -14.11
CA ARG A 23 -3.88 13.42 -15.10
C ARG A 23 -2.88 14.52 -14.78
N ASP A 24 -3.35 15.71 -14.42
CA ASP A 24 -2.51 16.85 -14.05
C ASP A 24 -1.71 16.54 -12.77
N LEU A 25 -2.32 15.86 -11.80
CA LEU A 25 -1.66 15.43 -10.57
C LEU A 25 -0.53 14.44 -10.84
N ILE A 26 -0.76 13.41 -11.67
CA ILE A 26 0.28 12.46 -12.08
C ILE A 26 1.39 13.18 -12.87
N ALA A 27 1.02 14.05 -13.82
CA ALA A 27 1.98 14.83 -14.58
C ALA A 27 2.84 15.75 -13.69
N SER A 28 2.25 16.33 -12.65
CA SER A 28 2.96 17.11 -11.64
C SER A 28 3.95 16.24 -10.86
N ALA A 29 3.52 15.07 -10.36
CA ALA A 29 4.40 14.15 -9.63
C ALA A 29 5.56 13.63 -10.50
N LEU A 30 5.30 13.31 -11.77
CA LEU A 30 6.34 12.92 -12.73
C LEU A 30 7.30 14.07 -13.04
N ARG A 31 6.81 15.33 -13.06
CA ARG A 31 7.65 16.51 -13.23
C ARG A 31 8.57 16.69 -12.03
N VAL A 32 8.03 16.62 -10.81
CA VAL A 32 8.79 16.67 -9.55
C VAL A 32 9.94 15.66 -9.59
N ARG A 33 9.64 14.41 -9.95
CA ARG A 33 10.66 13.36 -10.15
C ARG A 33 11.72 13.77 -11.18
N ARG A 34 11.31 14.25 -12.35
CA ARG A 34 12.21 14.61 -13.45
C ARG A 34 13.20 15.71 -13.07
N ILE A 35 12.77 16.69 -12.28
CA ILE A 35 13.63 17.79 -11.84
C ILE A 35 14.36 17.49 -10.52
N GLY A 36 14.06 16.36 -9.88
CA GLY A 36 14.74 15.90 -8.67
C GLY A 36 14.40 16.69 -7.41
N LEU A 37 13.21 17.30 -7.32
CA LEU A 37 12.78 17.98 -6.10
C LEU A 37 12.50 16.94 -5.00
N ASP A 38 13.05 17.19 -3.80
CA ASP A 38 12.94 16.30 -2.64
C ASP A 38 12.44 17.00 -1.36
N ASP A 39 11.82 18.16 -1.51
CA ASP A 39 11.17 18.87 -0.41
C ASP A 39 9.84 18.22 0.05
N GLU A 40 9.25 18.78 1.11
CA GLU A 40 7.99 18.29 1.66
C GLU A 40 6.81 18.42 0.68
N GLN A 41 6.83 19.46 -0.17
CA GLN A 41 5.80 19.66 -1.17
C GLN A 41 5.87 18.61 -2.29
N ALA A 42 7.08 18.20 -2.68
CA ALA A 42 7.33 17.10 -3.58
C ALA A 42 6.77 15.78 -3.00
N MET A 43 7.07 15.49 -1.73
CA MET A 43 6.54 14.30 -1.04
C MET A 43 5.01 14.26 -1.01
N GLN A 44 4.35 15.38 -0.72
CA GLN A 44 2.89 15.48 -0.71
C GLN A 44 2.29 15.36 -2.12
N THR A 45 2.92 15.95 -3.12
CA THR A 45 2.48 15.86 -4.52
C THR A 45 2.52 14.41 -5.00
N VAL A 46 3.61 13.69 -4.70
CA VAL A 46 3.76 12.27 -5.04
C VAL A 46 2.76 11.41 -4.26
N ALA A 47 2.57 11.66 -2.96
CA ALA A 47 1.60 10.93 -2.13
C ALA A 47 0.18 10.99 -2.72
N ARG A 48 -0.28 12.21 -3.05
CA ARG A 48 -1.60 12.44 -3.64
C ARG A 48 -1.76 11.72 -4.98
N ALA A 49 -0.73 11.74 -5.83
CA ALA A 49 -0.76 11.03 -7.10
C ALA A 49 -0.87 9.51 -6.91
N LEU A 50 -0.13 8.95 -5.96
CA LEU A 50 -0.10 7.51 -5.67
C LEU A 50 -1.40 6.99 -5.05
N GLU A 51 -2.08 7.80 -4.24
CA GLU A 51 -3.38 7.45 -3.67
C GLU A 51 -4.46 7.24 -4.75
N HIS A 52 -4.37 7.99 -5.86
CA HIS A 52 -5.31 7.91 -6.98
C HIS A 52 -4.85 7.03 -8.14
N SER A 53 -3.55 6.75 -8.24
CA SER A 53 -2.97 5.93 -9.30
C SER A 53 -1.85 5.04 -8.76
N PRO A 54 -2.18 4.02 -7.95
CA PRO A 54 -1.19 3.15 -7.32
C PRO A 54 -0.47 2.20 -8.29
N ASP A 55 -0.86 2.19 -9.57
CA ASP A 55 -0.19 1.43 -10.64
C ASP A 55 1.04 2.16 -11.20
N GLU A 56 1.29 3.41 -10.80
CA GLU A 56 2.47 4.18 -11.21
C GLU A 56 3.72 3.76 -10.42
N TYR A 57 4.32 2.62 -10.79
CA TYR A 57 5.52 2.08 -10.16
C TYR A 57 6.70 3.07 -10.09
N SER A 58 6.85 3.93 -11.12
CA SER A 58 7.90 4.93 -11.15
C SER A 58 7.77 5.94 -10.01
N LEU A 59 6.55 6.28 -9.60
CA LEU A 59 6.28 7.19 -8.50
C LEU A 59 6.48 6.51 -7.15
N TRP A 60 6.11 5.23 -7.00
CA TRP A 60 6.44 4.46 -5.79
C TRP A 60 7.94 4.31 -5.59
N ASN A 61 8.69 4.03 -6.64
CA ASN A 61 10.15 3.95 -6.58
C ASN A 61 10.76 5.29 -6.21
N PHE A 62 10.31 6.38 -6.85
CA PHE A 62 10.75 7.72 -6.50
C PHE A 62 10.41 8.08 -5.05
N ARG A 63 9.23 7.70 -4.54
CA ARG A 63 8.87 7.90 -3.13
C ARG A 63 9.83 7.16 -2.19
N LYS A 64 10.18 5.91 -2.48
CA LYS A 64 11.18 5.15 -1.71
C LYS A 64 12.55 5.83 -1.73
N GLU A 65 12.97 6.38 -2.87
CA GLU A 65 14.21 7.16 -2.98
C GLU A 65 14.18 8.40 -2.07
N LEU A 66 13.07 9.14 -2.05
CA LEU A 66 12.89 10.30 -1.18
C LEU A 66 12.94 9.92 0.31
N LEU A 67 12.24 8.85 0.69
CA LEU A 67 12.26 8.32 2.07
C LEU A 67 13.67 7.88 2.48
N ARG A 68 14.38 7.15 1.63
CA ARG A 68 15.77 6.73 1.90
C ARG A 68 16.71 7.92 2.08
N LYS A 69 16.61 8.94 1.23
CA LYS A 69 17.38 10.19 1.42
C LYS A 69 17.11 10.85 2.77
N ARG A 70 15.86 10.84 3.24
CA ARG A 70 15.51 11.36 4.58
C ARG A 70 16.12 10.51 5.69
N CYS A 71 16.07 9.18 5.57
CA CYS A 71 16.77 8.28 6.48
C CYS A 71 18.27 8.60 6.53
N ASP A 72 18.93 8.67 5.37
CA ASP A 72 20.37 8.94 5.26
C ASP A 72 20.77 10.29 5.86
N ALA A 73 19.89 11.28 5.79
CA ALA A 73 20.09 12.60 6.39
C ALA A 73 19.77 12.64 7.90
N SER A 74 19.05 11.65 8.43
CA SER A 74 18.69 11.55 9.84
C SER A 74 19.83 10.96 10.67
N THR A 75 19.96 11.40 11.93
CA THR A 75 20.97 10.86 12.87
C THR A 75 20.84 9.34 13.07
N ASP A 76 19.60 8.86 13.05
CA ASP A 76 19.25 7.47 13.37
C ASP A 76 19.28 6.55 12.13
N MET A 77 19.58 7.09 10.95
CA MET A 77 19.63 6.40 9.65
C MET A 77 18.37 5.59 9.32
N ARG A 78 17.22 6.00 9.86
CA ARG A 78 15.94 5.30 9.74
C ARG A 78 14.78 6.30 9.69
N LEU A 79 13.62 5.86 9.22
CA LEU A 79 12.41 6.68 9.29
C LEU A 79 12.03 6.94 10.74
N THR A 80 11.37 8.06 11.01
CA THR A 80 10.70 8.23 12.30
C THR A 80 9.45 7.36 12.36
N GLN A 81 8.96 7.06 13.58
CA GLN A 81 7.68 6.34 13.75
C GLN A 81 6.53 7.07 13.03
N ALA A 82 6.51 8.41 13.09
CA ALA A 82 5.49 9.22 12.43
C ALA A 82 5.53 9.08 10.90
N GLU A 83 6.72 9.13 10.30
CA GLU A 83 6.87 8.91 8.85
C GLU A 83 6.45 7.50 8.43
N TRP A 84 6.80 6.49 9.24
CA TRP A 84 6.39 5.11 8.96
C TRP A 84 4.86 4.93 9.06
N ASP A 85 4.22 5.51 10.07
CA ASP A 85 2.76 5.51 10.24
C ASP A 85 2.06 6.24 9.07
N ASP A 86 2.60 7.39 8.63
CA ASP A 86 2.08 8.15 7.50
C ASP A 86 2.18 7.37 6.18
N GLU A 87 3.27 6.63 5.97
CA GLU A 87 3.44 5.77 4.80
C GLU A 87 2.50 4.56 4.81
N LEU A 88 2.27 3.94 5.97
CA LEU A 88 1.25 2.91 6.11
C LEU A 88 -0.15 3.46 5.85
N ALA A 89 -0.46 4.67 6.33
CA ALA A 89 -1.74 5.31 6.08
C ALA A 89 -1.92 5.64 4.58
N LEU A 90 -0.87 6.08 3.89
CA LEU A 90 -0.89 6.30 2.44
C LEU A 90 -1.21 5.03 1.68
N THR A 91 -0.53 3.92 2.00
CA THR A 91 -0.79 2.64 1.33
C THR A 91 -2.18 2.11 1.65
N GLU A 92 -2.69 2.28 2.88
CA GLU A 92 -4.06 1.90 3.23
C GLU A 92 -5.09 2.69 2.43
N ARG A 93 -4.94 4.03 2.29
CA ARG A 93 -5.83 4.85 1.44
C ARG A 93 -5.78 4.42 -0.03
N ALA A 94 -4.58 4.18 -0.56
CA ALA A 94 -4.40 3.72 -1.94
C ALA A 94 -5.07 2.36 -2.17
N LEU A 95 -4.92 1.41 -1.23
CA LEU A 95 -5.53 0.07 -1.30
C LEU A 95 -7.03 0.09 -1.07
N HIS A 96 -7.54 1.00 -0.23
CA HIS A 96 -8.97 1.19 -0.06
C HIS A 96 -9.64 1.60 -1.38
N ARG A 97 -8.99 2.50 -2.14
CA ARG A 97 -9.49 2.95 -3.45
C ARG A 97 -9.21 1.95 -4.57
N HIS A 98 -8.07 1.27 -4.51
CA HIS A 98 -7.60 0.33 -5.51
C HIS A 98 -7.08 -0.96 -4.84
N PRO A 99 -7.97 -1.89 -4.44
CA PRO A 99 -7.60 -3.09 -3.67
C PRO A 99 -6.61 -4.03 -4.35
N LYS A 100 -6.40 -3.87 -5.66
CA LYS A 100 -5.50 -4.65 -6.51
C LYS A 100 -4.25 -3.86 -6.96
N GLY A 101 -4.02 -2.68 -6.39
CA GLY A 101 -2.89 -1.83 -6.73
C GLY A 101 -1.56 -2.47 -6.34
N TYR A 102 -0.85 -3.04 -7.30
CA TYR A 102 0.41 -3.76 -7.06
C TYR A 102 1.47 -2.88 -6.40
N GLY A 103 1.62 -1.63 -6.86
CA GLY A 103 2.62 -0.71 -6.32
C GLY A 103 2.38 -0.41 -4.84
N ALA A 104 1.12 -0.25 -4.43
CA ALA A 104 0.75 0.01 -3.04
C ALA A 104 1.04 -1.21 -2.13
N TRP A 105 0.66 -2.43 -2.57
CA TRP A 105 1.00 -3.66 -1.85
C TRP A 105 2.52 -3.86 -1.72
N ALA A 106 3.26 -3.65 -2.81
CA ALA A 106 4.71 -3.78 -2.81
C ALA A 106 5.40 -2.75 -1.90
N HIS A 107 4.94 -1.49 -1.92
CA HIS A 107 5.45 -0.45 -1.01
C HIS A 107 5.12 -0.75 0.44
N ARG A 108 3.90 -1.25 0.71
CA ARG A 108 3.49 -1.66 2.06
C ARG A 108 4.34 -2.80 2.61
N LEU A 109 4.63 -3.81 1.80
CA LEU A 109 5.53 -4.90 2.21
C LEU A 109 6.96 -4.38 2.45
N TRP A 110 7.46 -3.49 1.59
CA TRP A 110 8.77 -2.84 1.77
C TRP A 110 8.88 -2.10 3.11
N LEU A 111 7.81 -1.43 3.56
CA LEU A 111 7.76 -0.77 4.88
C LEU A 111 7.87 -1.75 6.05
N LEU A 112 7.35 -2.97 5.91
CA LEU A 112 7.33 -4.00 6.95
C LEU A 112 8.61 -4.85 6.97
N THR A 113 9.38 -4.84 5.88
CA THR A 113 10.61 -5.61 5.73
C THR A 113 11.85 -4.74 5.84
N GLU A 114 12.08 -3.86 4.86
CA GLU A 114 13.32 -3.10 4.70
C GLU A 114 13.28 -1.78 5.48
N ALA A 115 12.14 -1.07 5.43
CA ALA A 115 11.99 0.17 6.17
C ALA A 115 11.56 -0.06 7.63
N GLY A 116 11.31 -1.32 8.02
CA GLY A 116 10.79 -1.72 9.33
C GLY A 116 11.82 -1.74 10.45
N ASP A 117 13.09 -1.40 10.18
CA ASP A 117 14.16 -1.27 11.18
C ASP A 117 13.99 -0.04 12.11
N VAL A 118 12.82 0.60 12.01
CA VAL A 118 12.41 1.79 12.75
C VAL A 118 11.82 1.44 14.12
N THR A 119 11.37 0.21 14.29
CA THR A 119 10.65 -0.27 15.48
C THR A 119 11.50 -1.26 16.27
N SER A 120 11.46 -1.22 17.61
CA SER A 120 11.97 -2.32 18.43
C SER A 120 11.34 -3.64 18.01
N ASP A 121 12.02 -4.77 18.25
CA ASP A 121 11.52 -6.11 17.87
C ASP A 121 10.07 -6.37 18.33
N GLU A 122 9.71 -5.90 19.53
CA GLU A 122 8.34 -5.97 20.05
C GLU A 122 7.35 -5.11 19.25
N ASN A 123 7.71 -3.87 18.93
CA ASN A 123 6.87 -2.97 18.15
C ASN A 123 6.70 -3.48 16.72
N ARG A 124 7.75 -4.05 16.12
CA ARG A 124 7.71 -4.71 14.81
C ARG A 124 6.76 -5.89 14.81
N THR A 125 6.89 -6.76 15.80
CA THR A 125 6.00 -7.92 15.97
C THR A 125 4.54 -7.47 16.07
N ARG A 126 4.25 -6.47 16.91
CA ARG A 126 2.90 -5.90 17.02
C ARG A 126 2.39 -5.34 15.69
N ALA A 127 3.23 -4.64 14.94
CA ALA A 127 2.90 -4.13 13.62
C ALA A 127 2.54 -5.25 12.62
N LEU A 128 3.32 -6.33 12.60
CA LEU A 128 3.05 -7.48 11.73
C LEU A 128 1.73 -8.17 12.10
N HIS A 129 1.41 -8.31 13.39
CA HIS A 129 0.09 -8.82 13.82
C HIS A 129 -1.06 -7.88 13.43
N ALA A 130 -0.89 -6.55 13.61
CA ALA A 130 -1.87 -5.58 13.15
C ALA A 130 -2.08 -5.64 11.62
N GLU A 131 -1.01 -5.93 10.87
CA GLU A 131 -1.08 -6.10 9.42
C GLU A 131 -1.85 -7.37 9.00
N LEU A 132 -1.76 -8.46 9.76
CA LEU A 132 -2.61 -9.63 9.52
C LEU A 132 -4.10 -9.28 9.66
N GLU A 133 -4.46 -8.37 10.57
CA GLU A 133 -5.83 -7.87 10.70
C GLU A 133 -6.26 -6.96 9.53
N VAL A 134 -5.34 -6.19 8.96
CA VAL A 134 -5.58 -5.46 7.69
C VAL A 134 -5.92 -6.47 6.59
N CYS A 135 -5.14 -7.55 6.47
CA CYS A 135 -5.41 -8.61 5.50
C CYS A 135 -6.78 -9.27 5.75
N ASN A 136 -7.14 -9.52 7.00
CA ASN A 136 -8.45 -10.09 7.37
C ASN A 136 -9.59 -9.18 6.87
N ARG A 137 -9.49 -7.86 7.10
CA ARG A 137 -10.49 -6.88 6.63
C ARG A 137 -10.58 -6.86 5.10
N MET A 138 -9.45 -6.93 4.39
CA MET A 138 -9.42 -6.95 2.93
C MET A 138 -10.03 -8.25 2.36
N LEU A 139 -9.74 -9.40 2.97
CA LEU A 139 -10.32 -10.70 2.59
C LEU A 139 -11.78 -10.85 2.98
N LEU A 140 -12.25 -10.13 4.01
CA LEU A 140 -13.68 -10.04 4.31
C LEU A 140 -14.43 -9.25 3.23
N ALA A 141 -13.82 -8.22 2.68
CA ALA A 141 -14.42 -7.41 1.61
C ALA A 141 -14.38 -8.10 0.24
N ASP A 142 -13.27 -8.77 -0.08
CA ASP A 142 -13.09 -9.58 -1.30
C ASP A 142 -12.25 -10.82 -0.95
N GLU A 143 -12.94 -11.93 -0.71
CA GLU A 143 -12.34 -13.21 -0.31
C GLU A 143 -11.40 -13.81 -1.38
N ARG A 144 -11.56 -13.36 -2.64
CA ARG A 144 -10.75 -13.75 -3.81
C ARG A 144 -9.67 -12.73 -4.15
N ASN A 145 -9.42 -11.75 -3.27
CA ASN A 145 -8.33 -10.81 -3.46
C ASN A 145 -6.98 -11.52 -3.26
N PHE A 146 -6.41 -12.01 -4.36
CA PHE A 146 -5.14 -12.73 -4.35
C PHE A 146 -3.98 -11.87 -3.82
N HIS A 147 -4.04 -10.53 -3.94
CA HIS A 147 -3.00 -9.66 -3.40
C HIS A 147 -3.04 -9.65 -1.87
N ALA A 148 -4.23 -9.59 -1.28
CA ALA A 148 -4.39 -9.67 0.17
C ALA A 148 -3.92 -11.04 0.70
N TRP A 149 -4.22 -12.13 -0.02
CA TRP A 149 -3.69 -13.46 0.30
C TRP A 149 -2.16 -13.52 0.22
N ALA A 150 -1.58 -13.05 -0.89
CA ALA A 150 -0.13 -13.05 -1.09
C ALA A 150 0.58 -12.19 -0.04
N HIS A 151 0.04 -11.01 0.26
CA HIS A 151 0.56 -10.11 1.28
C HIS A 151 0.46 -10.73 2.67
N ARG A 152 -0.67 -11.35 3.02
CA ARG A 152 -0.83 -12.08 4.29
C ARG A 152 0.24 -13.16 4.45
N MET A 153 0.48 -13.96 3.41
CA MET A 153 1.51 -15.01 3.43
C MET A 153 2.91 -14.42 3.64
N ALA A 154 3.22 -13.32 2.96
CA ALA A 154 4.48 -12.62 3.14
C ALA A 154 4.63 -12.09 4.58
N VAL A 155 3.64 -11.37 5.10
CA VAL A 155 3.62 -10.85 6.48
C VAL A 155 3.76 -11.97 7.51
N ARG A 156 3.05 -13.09 7.33
CA ARG A 156 3.13 -14.24 8.24
C ARG A 156 4.55 -14.82 8.32
N SER A 157 5.26 -14.84 7.18
CA SER A 157 6.63 -15.35 7.11
C SER A 157 7.66 -14.44 7.81
N LEU A 158 7.27 -13.22 8.16
CA LEU A 158 8.12 -12.27 8.89
C LEU A 158 7.96 -12.36 10.42
N ILE A 159 6.92 -13.04 10.91
CA ILE A 159 6.69 -13.22 12.35
C ILE A 159 7.36 -14.52 12.77
N ASP A 160 8.34 -14.41 13.66
CA ASP A 160 9.05 -15.56 14.23
C ASP A 160 8.29 -16.09 15.45
N ASP A 161 7.33 -16.99 15.21
CA ASP A 161 6.62 -17.69 16.28
C ASP A 161 6.36 -19.18 15.93
N PRO A 162 6.49 -20.08 16.91
CA PRO A 162 6.41 -21.53 16.68
C PRO A 162 5.00 -22.01 16.30
N GLU A 163 3.96 -21.27 16.67
CA GLU A 163 2.56 -21.63 16.44
C GLU A 163 2.08 -21.22 15.03
N GLY A 164 2.95 -20.59 14.24
CA GLY A 164 2.48 -19.84 13.10
C GLY A 164 1.92 -20.61 11.93
N ALA A 165 2.45 -21.82 11.71
CA ALA A 165 1.89 -22.75 10.75
C ALA A 165 0.47 -23.19 11.16
N GLN A 166 0.25 -23.43 12.45
CA GLN A 166 -1.05 -23.86 12.98
C GLN A 166 -2.09 -22.74 12.87
N VAL A 167 -1.74 -21.52 13.28
CA VAL A 167 -2.62 -20.34 13.15
C VAL A 167 -3.00 -20.08 11.70
N GLN A 168 -2.06 -20.20 10.76
CA GLN A 168 -2.34 -19.99 9.34
C GLN A 168 -3.22 -21.11 8.77
N LEU A 169 -3.02 -22.37 9.19
CA LEU A 169 -3.86 -23.49 8.81
C LEU A 169 -5.29 -23.35 9.32
N GLU A 170 -5.47 -22.93 10.58
CA GLU A 170 -6.78 -22.67 11.16
C GLU A 170 -7.51 -21.57 10.40
N PHE A 171 -6.81 -20.47 10.09
CA PHE A 171 -7.37 -19.37 9.30
C PHE A 171 -7.81 -19.81 7.90
N THR A 172 -6.98 -20.57 7.16
CA THR A 172 -7.36 -21.03 5.82
C THR A 172 -8.50 -22.03 5.88
N MET A 173 -8.53 -22.90 6.90
CA MET A 173 -9.62 -23.85 7.11
C MET A 173 -10.94 -23.12 7.42
N GLU A 174 -10.91 -22.06 8.22
CA GLU A 174 -12.07 -21.20 8.47
C GLU A 174 -12.61 -20.61 7.16
N LYS A 175 -11.73 -20.07 6.30
CA LYS A 175 -12.13 -19.51 4.99
C LYS A 175 -12.72 -20.57 4.04
N ILE A 176 -12.13 -21.76 4.00
CA ILE A 176 -12.64 -22.89 3.20
C ILE A 176 -14.02 -23.33 3.71
N ASN A 177 -14.19 -23.44 5.03
CA ASN A 177 -15.47 -23.84 5.63
C ASN A 177 -16.56 -22.80 5.40
N ALA A 178 -16.20 -21.51 5.38
CA ALA A 178 -17.14 -20.43 5.08
C ALA A 178 -17.55 -20.42 3.59
N ASN A 179 -16.61 -20.67 2.67
CA ASN A 179 -16.89 -20.80 1.25
C ASN A 179 -15.90 -21.75 0.55
N PHE A 180 -16.35 -22.97 0.28
CA PHE A 180 -15.55 -24.01 -0.36
C PHE A 180 -15.13 -23.67 -1.81
N ALA A 181 -15.86 -22.78 -2.49
CA ALA A 181 -15.59 -22.36 -3.87
C ALA A 181 -14.77 -21.06 -3.96
N ASN A 182 -14.15 -20.63 -2.84
CA ASN A 182 -13.29 -19.46 -2.77
C ASN A 182 -11.87 -19.78 -3.30
N TYR A 183 -11.77 -19.95 -4.63
CA TYR A 183 -10.52 -20.12 -5.38
C TYR A 183 -10.06 -18.81 -6.02
#